data_AF-A0A9P5MRA6-F1
#
_entry.id   AF-A0A9P5MRA6-F1
#
_cell.length_a   1.000
_cell.length_b   1.000
_cell.length_c   1.000
_cell.angle_alpha   90.00
_cell.angle_beta   90.00
_cell.angle_gamma   90.00
#
_symmetry.space_group_name_H-M   'P 1'
#
loop_
_entity.id
_entity.type
_entity.pdbx_description
1 polymer ?
#
loop_
_entity_poly.entity_id
_entity_poly.type
_entity_poly.pdbx_seq_one_letter_code
_entity_poly.pdbx_strand_id
1 'polypeptide(L)' 'MIHILRGHQLCVEGYASLSDNHLSNVWSAPNYCYRCGNSASIPEISPGEKMYLNVFDAAPENARDGPPQTGGWRKG' A
#
# COMPACT_ATOMS: atom_id res chain seq x y z
N MET A 1 1.16 -15.03 18.59
CA MET A 1 0.71 -13.69 19.07
C MET A 1 -0.42 -13.22 18.16
N ILE A 2 -1.45 -12.49 18.64
CA ILE A 2 -2.50 -12.01 17.72
C ILE A 2 -2.04 -10.75 17.00
N HIS A 3 -2.05 -10.78 15.66
CA HIS A 3 -1.74 -9.64 14.79
C HIS A 3 -2.92 -9.41 13.84
N ILE A 4 -3.36 -8.16 13.70
CA ILE A 4 -4.49 -7.81 12.83
C ILE A 4 -3.98 -7.23 11.52
N LEU A 5 -4.43 -7.81 10.40
CA LEU A 5 -4.22 -7.28 9.06
C LEU A 5 -5.54 -6.71 8.54
N ARG A 6 -5.53 -5.46 8.10
CA ARG A 6 -6.71 -4.83 7.48
C ARG A 6 -6.33 -3.94 6.31
N GLY A 7 -7.31 -3.65 5.46
CA GLY A 7 -7.20 -2.62 4.43
C GLY A 7 -7.98 -1.35 4.80
N HIS A 8 -8.66 -0.78 3.80
CA HIS A 8 -9.66 0.29 3.92
C HIS A 8 -9.14 1.72 4.13
N GLN A 9 -7.94 1.91 4.68
CA GLN A 9 -7.29 3.23 4.74
C GLN A 9 -6.08 3.26 3.80
N LEU A 10 -6.04 4.27 2.92
CA LEU A 10 -4.92 4.47 2.00
C LEU A 10 -3.62 4.64 2.78
N CYS A 11 -2.60 3.86 2.41
CA CYS A 11 -1.25 3.95 2.95
C CYS A 11 -0.30 4.35 1.81
N VAL A 12 0.40 5.47 1.95
CA VAL A 12 1.27 6.01 0.87
C VAL A 12 2.38 5.02 0.51
N GLU A 13 2.98 4.38 1.50
CA GLU A 13 4.06 3.39 1.32
C GLU A 13 3.54 1.96 1.06
N GLY A 14 2.24 1.82 0.75
CA GLY A 14 1.60 0.50 0.56
C GLY A 14 1.27 -0.25 1.85
N TYR A 15 1.80 0.15 3.00
CA TYR A 15 1.37 -0.33 4.31
C TYR A 15 1.68 0.67 5.44
N ALA A 16 1.15 0.43 6.63
CA ALA A 16 1.56 1.09 7.87
C ALA A 16 1.50 0.09 9.03
N SER A 17 2.54 0.06 9.87
CA SER A 17 2.52 -0.67 11.15
C SER A 17 2.08 0.28 12.25
N LEU A 18 1.11 -0.17 13.06
CA LEU A 18 0.39 0.61 14.06
C LEU A 18 0.29 -0.18 15.36
N SER A 19 -0.02 0.52 16.45
CA SER A 19 -0.28 -0.07 17.76
C SER A 19 0.84 -1.01 18.21
N ASP A 20 2.08 -0.52 18.26
CA ASP A 20 3.26 -1.30 18.65
C ASP A 20 3.42 -2.62 17.88
N ASN A 21 3.16 -2.56 16.58
CA ASN A 21 3.23 -3.70 15.66
C ASN A 21 2.23 -4.83 15.96
N HIS A 22 1.07 -4.50 16.56
CA HIS A 22 -0.06 -5.43 16.69
C HIS A 22 -1.10 -5.29 15.55
N LEU A 23 -1.03 -4.21 14.78
CA LEU A 23 -1.94 -3.91 13.68
C LEU A 23 -1.12 -3.47 12.46
N SER A 24 -1.44 -4.03 11.29
CA SER A 24 -0.94 -3.46 10.03
C SER A 24 -2.09 -3.13 9.09
N ASN A 25 -2.06 -1.90 8.60
CA ASN A 25 -2.86 -1.51 7.46
C ASN A 25 -2.08 -1.88 6.19
N VAL A 26 -2.72 -2.60 5.29
CA VAL A 26 -2.16 -3.06 4.01
C VAL A 26 -2.96 -2.43 2.89
N TRP A 27 -2.27 -1.91 1.88
CA TRP A 27 -2.88 -1.32 0.70
C TRP A 27 -2.34 -1.99 -0.56
N SER A 28 -3.20 -2.62 -1.35
CA SER A 28 -2.75 -3.45 -2.49
C SER A 28 -3.04 -2.85 -3.88
N ALA A 29 -3.42 -1.57 -3.94
CA ALA A 29 -3.74 -0.86 -5.19
C ALA A 29 -2.77 0.31 -5.44
N PRO A 30 -1.68 0.12 -6.20
CA PRO A 30 -0.69 1.17 -6.41
C PRO A 30 -1.27 2.27 -7.31
N ASN A 31 -0.80 3.50 -7.09
CA ASN A 31 -1.36 4.74 -7.64
C ASN A 31 -2.90 4.73 -7.65
N TYR A 32 -3.50 4.65 -6.46
CA TYR A 32 -4.94 4.55 -6.32
C TYR A 32 -5.67 5.68 -7.05
N CYS A 33 -6.73 5.32 -7.78
CA CYS A 33 -7.49 6.21 -8.65
C CYS A 33 -6.62 7.01 -9.64
N TYR A 34 -5.45 6.49 -10.03
CA TYR A 34 -4.50 7.12 -10.96
C TYR A 34 -3.95 8.49 -10.51
N ARG A 35 -4.08 8.84 -9.23
CA ARG A 35 -3.74 10.19 -8.73
C ARG A 35 -3.02 10.23 -7.39
N CYS A 36 -3.12 9.16 -6.60
CA CYS A 36 -2.62 9.17 -5.23
C CYS A 36 -1.11 8.97 -5.13
N GLY A 37 -0.46 8.42 -6.17
CA GLY A 37 0.99 8.19 -6.20
C GLY A 37 1.51 7.25 -5.12
N ASN A 38 0.63 6.50 -4.45
CA ASN A 38 1.01 5.55 -3.41
C ASN A 38 1.59 4.26 -4.02
N SER A 39 2.50 3.61 -3.29
CA SER A 39 2.87 2.22 -3.54
C SER A 39 1.80 1.28 -2.98
N ALA A 40 1.96 -0.02 -3.25
CA ALA A 40 1.12 -1.07 -2.74
C ALA A 40 1.94 -2.16 -2.07
N SER A 41 1.31 -3.00 -1.26
CA SER A 41 1.96 -4.16 -0.68
C SER A 41 1.05 -5.39 -0.58
N ILE A 42 1.70 -6.55 -0.48
CA ILE A 42 1.09 -7.86 -0.22
C ILE A 42 1.81 -8.50 0.97
N PRO A 43 1.09 -8.93 2.03
CA PRO A 43 1.66 -9.65 3.15
C PRO A 43 1.95 -11.10 2.77
N GLU A 44 3.18 -11.52 3.04
CA GLU A 44 3.64 -12.90 2.97
C GLU A 44 3.85 -13.41 4.39
N ILE A 45 3.24 -14.55 4.72
CA ILE A 45 3.30 -15.14 6.05
C ILE A 45 3.93 -16.52 5.92
N SER A 46 5.13 -16.68 6.46
CA SER A 46 5.86 -17.95 6.49
C SER A 46 5.47 -18.78 7.73
N PRO A 47 5.77 -20.10 7.74
CA PRO A 47 5.67 -20.90 8.95
C PRO A 47 6.43 -20.26 10.13
N GLY A 48 5.86 -20.36 11.34
CA GLY A 48 6.40 -19.71 12.53
C GLY A 48 6.03 -18.24 12.69
N GLU A 49 4.91 -17.80 12.11
CA GLU A 49 4.35 -16.45 12.27
C GLU A 49 5.29 -15.31 11.79
N LYS A 50 6.22 -15.61 10.88
CA LYS A 50 7.08 -14.58 10.28
C LYS A 50 6.32 -13.91 9.15
N MET A 51 6.21 -12.58 9.22
CA MET A 51 5.51 -11.79 8.21
C MET A 51 6.49 -10.86 7.49
N TYR A 52 6.36 -10.80 6.17
CA TYR A 52 7.07 -9.86 5.31
C TYR A 52 6.06 -9.11 4.43
N LEU A 53 6.25 -7.81 4.25
CA LEU A 53 5.37 -6.97 3.43
C LEU A 53 6.08 -6.68 2.11
N ASN A 54 5.66 -7.38 1.06
CA ASN A 54 6.19 -7.21 -0.28
C ASN A 54 5.63 -5.92 -0.88
N VAL A 55 6.44 -4.86 -1.00
CA VAL A 55 6.04 -3.57 -1.58
C VAL A 55 6.30 -3.54 -3.08
N PHE A 56 5.38 -2.97 -3.85
CA PHE A 56 5.46 -2.81 -5.29
C PHE A 56 4.80 -1.51 -5.75
N ASP A 57 5.29 -0.98 -6.88
CA ASP A 57 4.81 0.27 -7.47
C ASP A 57 3.75 0.03 -8.56
N ALA A 58 3.19 1.13 -9.06
CA ALA A 58 2.24 1.08 -10.17
C ALA A 58 2.92 0.55 -11.44
N ALA A 59 2.19 -0.24 -12.22
CA ALA A 59 2.67 -0.74 -13.50
C ALA A 59 2.97 0.43 -14.47
N PRO A 60 3.93 0.30 -15.40
CA PRO A 60 4.27 1.36 -16.36
C PRO A 60 3.07 1.89 -17.17
N GLU A 61 2.10 1.02 -17.46
CA GLU A 61 0.86 1.34 -18.20
C GLU A 61 -0.03 2.34 -17.45
N ASN A 62 0.13 2.47 -16.13
CA ASN A 62 -0.61 3.42 -15.32
C ASN A 62 -0.38 4.89 -15.76
N ALA A 63 0.76 5.17 -16.41
CA ALA A 63 1.05 6.47 -17.01
C ALA A 63 0.33 6.72 -18.36
N ARG A 64 -0.19 5.67 -19.00
CA ARG A 64 -0.87 5.71 -20.31
C ARG A 64 -2.39 5.67 -20.18
N ASP A 65 -2.89 4.83 -19.28
CA ASP A 65 -4.31 4.47 -19.19
C ASP A 65 -5.10 5.35 -18.20
N GLY A 66 -4.39 6.13 -17.37
CA GLY A 66 -5.00 7.07 -16.45
C GLY A 66 -5.49 8.36 -17.12
N PRO A 67 -6.45 9.08 -16.51
CA PRO A 67 -6.74 10.45 -16.93
C PRO A 67 -5.45 11.31 -16.88
N PRO A 68 -5.36 12.40 -17.66
CA PRO A 68 -4.22 13.31 -17.58
C PRO A 68 -3.97 13.69 -16.12
N GLN A 69 -2.79 13.37 -15.59
CA GLN A 69 -2.46 13.58 -14.18
C GLN A 69 -2.35 15.07 -13.88
N THR A 70 -3.49 15.69 -13.60
CA THR A 70 -3.61 17.09 -13.21
C THR A 70 -3.33 17.19 -11.71
N GLY A 71 -2.07 17.40 -11.36
CA GLY A 71 -1.64 17.68 -9.99
C GLY A 71 -1.68 16.45 -9.09
N GLY A 72 -0.52 15.80 -8.93
CA GLY A 72 -0.33 14.84 -7.85
C GLY A 72 -0.60 15.48 -6.48
N TRP A 73 -0.97 14.66 -5.50
CA TRP A 73 -1.05 15.09 -4.10
C TRP A 73 0.25 15.81 -3.73
N ARG A 74 0.20 17.14 -3.58
CA ARG A 74 1.30 17.91 -3.01
C ARG A 74 1.33 17.55 -1.53
N LYS A 75 2.46 17.01 -1.05
CA LYS A 75 2.75 16.90 0.38
C LYS A 75 2.56 18.30 0.99
N GLY A 76 1.44 18.49 1.68
CA GLY A 76 1.23 19.61 2.60
C GLY A 76 1.96 19.35 3.90
#